data_AF-R6EXH7-F1
#
_entry.id   AF-R6EXH7-F1
#
_cell.length_a   1.000
_cell.length_b   1.000
_cell.length_c   1.000
_cell.angle_alpha   90.00
_cell.angle_beta   90.00
_cell.angle_gamma   90.00
#
_symmetry.space_group_name_H-M   'P 1'
#
loop_
_entity.id
_entity.type
_entity.pdbx_description
1 polymer ?
#
loop_
_entity_poly.entity_id
_entity_poly.type
_entity_poly.pdbx_seq_one_letter_code
_entity_poly.pdbx_strand_id
1 'polypeptide(L)'
;MKQTQTVAVVMCTYNGASRHLAEQLDSLFAQTQPPKEIIVQDDCSTDNTMEMLADYARRAPHGVQMRVYQNAQQQGINRNFFSAMRRATADLIAVCDQDDIWLPTKLEEQSAAIGQNMMCVCRSVPFTETGAEVRYDSRRPNCNLIRLFYASMMGHCQMLRRELLDVIPTEEECPEIYRRTCYDVMTATAAAALDSIVLLDKVLVRQRRYAEAATYVGVDAHRVRSADNAAYMVWYGMRNYSKVKPWMNAHFAARRDFLLWVERKSKTAFSVSEAVLRDSEHSPSSKDTVLPTTDNALFSNGLRLLNYETGRGLKAFFGLLRMYVRYRHRIFYTHETDPVAFLRAVLHPFMQIYNYSYLVGKTYR
;
A
#
# COMPACT_ATOMS: atom_id res chain seq x y z
N MET A 1 22.58 19.81 14.36
CA MET A 1 21.14 19.93 14.06
C MET A 1 20.73 18.67 13.31
N LYS A 2 19.68 17.94 13.74
CA LYS A 2 19.13 16.85 12.91
C LYS A 2 18.67 17.48 11.60
N GLN A 3 19.19 17.04 10.45
CA GLN A 3 18.64 17.46 9.16
C GLN A 3 17.18 17.00 9.10
N THR A 4 16.26 17.95 9.05
CA THR A 4 14.84 17.66 8.85
C THR A 4 14.66 17.22 7.40
N GLN A 5 14.24 15.98 7.19
CA GLN A 5 13.98 15.46 5.85
C GLN A 5 12.85 16.24 5.19
N THR A 6 13.01 16.58 3.92
CA THR A 6 11.98 17.28 3.16
C THR A 6 10.87 16.32 2.75
N VAL A 7 9.62 16.81 2.73
CA VAL A 7 8.44 15.99 2.42
C VAL A 7 7.71 16.53 1.19
N ALA A 8 7.41 15.65 0.25
CA ALA A 8 6.47 15.87 -0.84
C ALA A 8 5.13 15.24 -0.47
N VAL A 9 4.03 15.96 -0.68
CA VAL A 9 2.69 15.36 -0.68
C VAL A 9 2.32 15.03 -2.11
N VAL A 10 1.88 13.81 -2.37
CA VAL A 10 1.45 13.34 -3.69
C VAL A 10 -0.03 13.01 -3.64
N MET A 11 -0.82 13.72 -4.44
CA MET A 11 -2.26 13.55 -4.53
C MET A 11 -2.69 13.24 -5.96
N CYS A 12 -3.61 12.28 -6.10
CA CYS A 12 -4.31 12.03 -7.35
C CYS A 12 -5.77 12.47 -7.23
N THR A 13 -6.27 13.16 -8.26
CA THR A 13 -7.63 13.70 -8.27
C THR A 13 -8.45 13.19 -9.45
N TYR A 14 -9.77 13.11 -9.26
CA TYR A 14 -10.77 12.89 -10.30
C TYR A 14 -12.13 13.34 -9.79
N ASN A 15 -12.70 14.37 -10.41
CA ASN A 15 -13.96 15.02 -10.05
C ASN A 15 -14.06 15.32 -8.53
N GLY A 16 -13.04 15.98 -8.00
CA GLY A 16 -12.88 16.28 -6.57
C GLY A 16 -13.53 17.60 -6.13
N ALA A 17 -13.62 18.60 -7.01
CA ALA A 17 -14.17 19.93 -6.66
C ALA A 17 -15.64 19.89 -6.26
N SER A 18 -16.42 19.03 -6.90
CA SER A 18 -17.83 18.78 -6.54
C SER A 18 -18.01 17.98 -5.24
N ARG A 19 -16.91 17.66 -4.54
CA ARG A 19 -16.87 16.76 -3.38
C ARG A 19 -16.05 17.37 -2.23
N HIS A 20 -14.99 16.68 -1.81
CA HIS A 20 -14.27 16.93 -0.56
C HIS A 20 -12.84 17.45 -0.76
N LEU A 21 -12.47 17.81 -2.00
CA LEU A 21 -11.10 18.24 -2.33
C LEU A 21 -10.66 19.49 -1.55
N ALA A 22 -11.57 20.45 -1.33
CA ALA A 22 -11.26 21.67 -0.59
C ALA A 22 -10.83 21.36 0.86
N GLU A 23 -11.64 20.60 1.61
CA GLU A 23 -11.32 20.22 2.99
C GLU A 23 -9.99 19.46 3.09
N GLN A 24 -9.72 18.58 2.11
CA GLN A 24 -8.47 17.84 2.10
C GLN A 24 -7.27 18.77 1.85
N LEU A 25 -7.35 19.68 0.87
CA LEU A 25 -6.29 20.67 0.60
C LEU A 25 -6.07 21.62 1.80
N ASP A 26 -7.14 22.07 2.44
CA ASP A 26 -7.06 22.89 3.66
C ASP A 26 -6.32 22.14 4.77
N SER A 27 -6.55 20.83 4.92
CA SER A 27 -5.83 20.00 5.91
C SER A 27 -4.33 19.84 5.60
N LEU A 28 -3.93 19.92 4.32
CA LEU A 28 -2.52 19.94 3.91
C LEU A 28 -1.86 21.28 4.23
N PHE A 29 -2.57 22.39 4.03
CA PHE A 29 -2.06 23.74 4.34
C PHE A 29 -1.98 23.99 5.85
N ALA A 30 -2.77 23.26 6.65
CA ALA A 30 -2.77 23.32 8.11
C ALA A 30 -1.73 22.42 8.81
N GLN A 31 -0.83 21.76 8.06
CA GLN A 31 0.20 20.90 8.67
C GLN A 31 1.21 21.73 9.50
N THR A 32 1.58 21.23 10.69
CA THR A 32 2.57 21.87 11.57
C THR A 32 3.96 21.88 10.96
N GLN A 33 4.29 20.86 10.17
CA GLN A 33 5.40 20.84 9.23
C GLN A 33 4.86 21.08 7.81
N PRO A 34 5.08 22.26 7.20
CA PRO A 34 4.71 22.48 5.82
C PRO A 34 5.46 21.52 4.88
N PRO A 35 4.79 20.92 3.89
CA PRO A 35 5.49 20.14 2.88
C PRO A 35 6.36 21.04 2.01
N LYS A 36 7.49 20.53 1.54
CA LYS A 36 8.34 21.21 0.56
C LYS A 36 7.57 21.44 -0.74
N GLU A 37 6.81 20.43 -1.15
CA GLU A 37 6.04 20.45 -2.38
C GLU A 37 4.77 19.60 -2.28
N ILE A 38 3.76 19.98 -3.05
CA ILE A 38 2.51 19.25 -3.23
C ILE A 38 2.38 19.00 -4.73
N ILE A 39 2.36 17.72 -5.10
CA ILE A 39 2.24 17.29 -6.50
C ILE A 39 0.84 16.72 -6.67
N VAL A 40 0.02 17.40 -7.47
CA VAL A 40 -1.33 16.94 -7.79
C VAL A 40 -1.36 16.45 -9.24
N GLN A 41 -1.81 15.22 -9.43
CA GLN A 41 -2.00 14.62 -10.75
C GLN A 41 -3.50 14.30 -10.97
N ASP A 42 -4.13 15.08 -11.82
CA ASP A 42 -5.55 14.95 -12.18
C ASP A 42 -5.77 13.92 -13.29
N ASP A 43 -6.72 13.01 -13.09
CA ASP A 43 -7.07 11.94 -14.03
C ASP A 43 -8.19 12.34 -15.00
N CYS A 44 -8.05 13.50 -15.63
CA CYS A 44 -9.02 14.08 -16.57
C CYS A 44 -10.38 14.37 -15.92
N SER A 45 -10.38 15.14 -14.83
CA SER A 45 -11.62 15.67 -14.25
C SER A 45 -12.41 16.49 -15.27
N THR A 46 -13.73 16.38 -15.19
CA THR A 46 -14.69 17.09 -16.03
C THR A 46 -15.48 18.16 -15.27
N ASP A 47 -15.29 18.25 -13.94
CA ASP A 47 -15.82 19.32 -13.10
C ASP A 47 -14.76 20.42 -12.86
N ASN A 48 -15.04 21.34 -11.93
CA ASN A 48 -14.16 22.48 -11.63
C ASN A 48 -12.89 22.11 -10.83
N THR A 49 -12.48 20.83 -10.79
CA THR A 49 -11.28 20.36 -10.06
C THR A 49 -10.03 21.12 -10.47
N MET A 50 -9.78 21.27 -11.77
CA MET A 50 -8.57 21.97 -12.24
C MET A 50 -8.55 23.45 -11.89
N GLU A 51 -9.70 24.13 -11.94
CA GLU A 51 -9.82 25.52 -11.54
C GLU A 51 -9.55 25.70 -10.05
N MET A 52 -10.16 24.84 -9.21
CA MET A 52 -9.92 24.82 -7.77
C MET A 52 -8.44 24.57 -7.46
N LEU A 53 -7.81 23.58 -8.08
CA LEU A 53 -6.39 23.27 -7.88
C LEU A 53 -5.47 24.43 -8.28
N ALA A 54 -5.78 25.13 -9.39
CA ALA A 54 -5.03 26.32 -9.80
C ALA A 54 -5.16 27.46 -8.78
N ASP A 55 -6.33 27.62 -8.16
CA ASP A 55 -6.53 28.59 -7.09
C ASP A 55 -5.75 28.27 -5.82
N TYR A 56 -5.79 27.02 -5.36
CA TYR A 56 -4.99 26.57 -4.22
C TYR A 56 -3.49 26.71 -4.49
N ALA A 57 -3.02 26.44 -5.71
CA ALA A 57 -1.61 26.63 -6.07
C ALA A 57 -1.15 28.10 -5.95
N ARG A 58 -2.01 29.06 -6.29
CA ARG A 58 -1.72 30.51 -6.09
C ARG A 58 -1.71 30.92 -4.62
N ARG A 59 -2.52 30.24 -3.79
CA ARG A 59 -2.65 30.52 -2.34
C ARG A 59 -1.77 29.62 -1.46
N ALA A 60 -0.87 28.84 -2.06
CA ALA A 60 0.00 27.94 -1.31
C ALA A 60 0.79 28.70 -0.23
N PRO A 61 0.91 28.15 1.00
CA PRO A 61 1.67 28.79 2.07
C PRO A 61 3.12 29.06 1.66
N HIS A 62 3.74 30.07 2.28
CA HIS A 62 5.13 30.41 2.00
C HIS A 62 6.06 29.20 2.16
N GLY A 63 6.87 28.91 1.14
CA GLY A 63 7.80 27.78 1.12
C GLY A 63 7.20 26.47 0.59
N VAL A 64 5.89 26.39 0.34
CA VAL A 64 5.22 25.22 -0.22
C VAL A 64 5.09 25.35 -1.74
N GLN A 65 5.70 24.45 -2.51
CA GLN A 65 5.57 24.43 -3.97
C GLN A 65 4.44 23.50 -4.42
N MET A 66 3.28 24.04 -4.75
CA MET A 66 2.18 23.25 -5.31
C MET A 66 2.25 23.21 -6.84
N ARG A 67 2.37 22.00 -7.41
CA ARG A 67 2.40 21.77 -8.87
C ARG A 67 1.25 20.87 -9.27
N VAL A 68 0.45 21.34 -10.23
CA VAL A 68 -0.75 20.67 -10.72
C VAL A 68 -0.50 20.19 -12.14
N TYR A 69 -0.78 18.92 -12.39
CA TYR A 69 -0.66 18.27 -13.69
C TYR A 69 -1.98 17.60 -14.03
N GLN A 70 -2.33 17.58 -15.31
CA GLN A 70 -3.50 16.87 -15.80
C GLN A 70 -3.07 15.83 -16.84
N ASN A 71 -3.64 14.62 -16.76
CA ASN A 71 -3.45 13.60 -17.78
C ASN A 71 -4.13 14.01 -19.10
N ALA A 72 -3.56 13.58 -20.23
CA ALA A 72 -4.21 13.77 -21.54
C ALA A 72 -5.43 12.84 -21.75
N GLN A 73 -5.46 11.73 -21.03
CA GLN A 73 -6.56 10.76 -20.99
C GLN A 73 -6.50 10.01 -19.65
N GLN A 74 -7.63 9.44 -19.20
CA GLN A 74 -7.68 8.65 -17.97
C GLN A 74 -6.62 7.54 -17.97
N GLN A 75 -5.81 7.50 -16.91
CA GLN A 75 -4.75 6.53 -16.68
C GLN A 75 -5.08 5.55 -15.56
N GLY A 76 -6.10 5.85 -14.74
CA GLY A 76 -6.48 5.05 -13.60
C GLY A 76 -5.48 5.15 -12.44
N ILE A 77 -5.87 4.58 -11.30
CA ILE A 77 -5.24 4.81 -9.98
C ILE A 77 -3.72 4.56 -10.00
N ASN A 78 -3.28 3.39 -10.49
CA ASN A 78 -1.87 3.00 -10.40
C ASN A 78 -0.94 3.92 -11.18
N ARG A 79 -1.23 4.14 -12.47
CA ARG A 79 -0.43 5.01 -13.33
C ARG A 79 -0.43 6.44 -12.81
N ASN A 80 -1.58 6.92 -12.35
CA ASN A 80 -1.72 8.27 -11.84
C ASN A 80 -0.81 8.49 -10.62
N PHE A 81 -0.91 7.63 -9.60
CA PHE A 81 -0.09 7.75 -8.39
C PHE A 81 1.40 7.56 -8.66
N PHE A 82 1.82 6.57 -9.45
CA PHE A 82 3.25 6.38 -9.74
C PHE A 82 3.84 7.50 -10.58
N SER A 83 3.07 8.09 -11.51
CA SER A 83 3.53 9.25 -12.27
C SER A 83 3.76 10.46 -11.34
N ALA A 84 2.86 10.69 -10.39
CA ALA A 84 2.96 11.77 -9.44
C ALA A 84 4.10 11.56 -8.42
N MET A 85 4.25 10.34 -7.89
CA MET A 85 5.36 9.98 -6.99
C MET A 85 6.73 10.17 -7.63
N ARG A 86 6.89 9.80 -8.91
CA ARG A 86 8.17 9.96 -9.63
C ARG A 86 8.51 11.42 -9.98
N ARG A 87 7.57 12.37 -9.85
CA ARG A 87 7.84 13.82 -9.99
C ARG A 87 8.36 14.46 -8.70
N ALA A 88 8.33 13.74 -7.58
CA ALA A 88 8.78 14.24 -6.30
C ALA A 88 10.31 14.41 -6.25
N THR A 89 10.73 15.55 -5.71
CA THR A 89 12.12 15.98 -5.48
C THR A 89 12.46 16.03 -3.99
N ALA A 90 11.49 15.80 -3.11
CA ALA A 90 11.71 15.68 -1.68
C ALA A 90 12.33 14.33 -1.29
N ASP A 91 12.86 14.24 -0.07
CA ASP A 91 13.45 13.01 0.47
C ASP A 91 12.37 11.96 0.79
N LEU A 92 11.23 12.44 1.30
CA LEU A 92 10.09 11.63 1.70
C LEU A 92 8.86 11.98 0.84
N ILE A 93 8.03 10.98 0.59
CA ILE A 93 6.76 11.10 -0.14
C ILE A 93 5.63 10.65 0.77
N ALA A 94 4.69 11.54 1.07
CA ALA A 94 3.45 11.24 1.75
C ALA A 94 2.32 11.11 0.73
N VAL A 95 1.73 9.93 0.63
CA VAL A 95 0.64 9.63 -0.31
C VAL A 95 -0.68 10.16 0.25
N CYS A 96 -1.46 10.80 -0.61
CA CYS A 96 -2.65 11.56 -0.24
C CYS A 96 -3.81 11.23 -1.19
N ASP A 97 -4.92 10.78 -0.64
CA ASP A 97 -6.20 10.71 -1.36
C ASP A 97 -6.88 12.09 -1.31
N GLN A 98 -7.76 12.37 -2.28
CA GLN A 98 -8.37 13.70 -2.48
C GLN A 98 -9.49 14.07 -1.50
N ASP A 99 -9.94 13.14 -0.66
CA ASP A 99 -11.21 13.21 0.06
C ASP A 99 -11.13 12.91 1.57
N ASP A 100 -9.93 12.67 2.08
CA ASP A 100 -9.66 12.47 3.51
C ASP A 100 -9.53 13.80 4.27
N ILE A 101 -9.19 13.74 5.56
CA ILE A 101 -8.72 14.87 6.37
C ILE A 101 -7.47 14.45 7.13
N TRP A 102 -6.36 15.14 6.94
CA TRP A 102 -5.13 14.91 7.69
C TRP A 102 -5.13 15.66 9.02
N LEU A 103 -4.65 15.00 10.09
CA LEU A 103 -4.41 15.70 11.35
C LEU A 103 -3.18 16.61 11.23
N PRO A 104 -3.13 17.75 11.96
CA PRO A 104 -2.09 18.78 11.74
C PRO A 104 -0.65 18.28 11.88
N THR A 105 -0.39 17.27 12.72
CA THR A 105 0.96 16.78 13.03
C THR A 105 1.40 15.60 12.16
N LYS A 106 0.61 15.19 11.15
CA LYS A 106 0.88 13.95 10.39
C LYS A 106 2.26 13.94 9.76
N LEU A 107 2.61 15.01 9.04
CA LEU A 107 3.90 15.08 8.34
C LEU A 107 5.07 15.08 9.32
N GLU A 108 4.98 15.87 10.39
CA GLU A 108 6.00 15.96 11.44
C GLU A 108 6.24 14.62 12.13
N GLU A 109 5.17 13.96 12.57
CA GLU A 109 5.27 12.73 13.34
C GLU A 109 5.73 11.55 12.47
N GLN A 110 5.25 11.44 11.22
CA GLN A 110 5.71 10.39 10.33
C GLN A 110 7.19 10.59 9.93
N SER A 111 7.60 11.83 9.65
CA SER A 111 8.99 12.16 9.31
C SER A 111 9.93 11.88 10.49
N ALA A 112 9.49 12.17 11.72
CA ALA A 112 10.26 11.86 12.92
C ALA A 112 10.34 10.33 13.19
N ALA A 113 9.27 9.60 12.90
CA ALA A 113 9.17 8.16 13.18
C ALA A 113 9.88 7.27 12.16
N ILE A 114 10.04 7.72 10.90
CA ILE A 114 10.53 6.86 9.80
C ILE A 114 11.92 6.28 10.07
N GLY A 115 12.79 7.00 10.80
CA GLY A 115 14.12 6.50 11.14
C GLY A 115 14.91 6.12 9.88
N GLN A 116 15.54 4.94 9.85
CA GLN A 116 16.21 4.40 8.65
C GLN A 116 15.31 3.51 7.79
N ASN A 117 14.01 3.45 8.09
CA ASN A 117 13.08 2.59 7.36
C ASN A 117 12.73 3.20 6.01
N MET A 118 12.38 2.35 5.04
CA MET A 118 11.88 2.76 3.73
C MET A 118 10.46 3.31 3.78
N MET A 119 9.68 2.92 4.79
CA MET A 119 8.30 3.38 4.94
C MET A 119 7.91 3.56 6.42
N CYS A 120 7.21 4.65 6.68
CA CYS A 120 6.45 4.89 7.90
C CYS A 120 4.95 4.81 7.60
N VAL A 121 4.20 4.07 8.40
CA VAL A 121 2.76 3.91 8.25
C VAL A 121 2.09 4.40 9.52
N CYS A 122 1.09 5.28 9.39
CA CYS A 122 0.25 5.70 10.50
C CYS A 122 -1.09 4.94 10.51
N ARG A 123 -1.97 5.27 11.46
CA ARG A 123 -3.36 4.78 11.47
C ARG A 123 -4.31 5.83 10.91
N SER A 124 -5.40 5.33 10.37
CA SER A 124 -6.57 6.13 10.07
C SER A 124 -7.80 5.62 10.81
N VAL A 125 -8.76 6.52 11.00
CA VAL A 125 -10.11 6.19 11.48
C VAL A 125 -11.12 6.62 10.42
N PRO A 126 -11.99 5.73 9.96
CA PRO A 126 -13.02 6.07 9.00
C PRO A 126 -14.12 6.90 9.66
N PHE A 127 -14.70 7.83 8.90
CA PHE A 127 -15.88 8.59 9.27
C PHE A 127 -16.81 8.78 8.06
N THR A 128 -18.07 9.09 8.31
CA THR A 128 -19.06 9.36 7.27
C THR A 128 -19.91 10.55 7.67
N GLU A 129 -20.33 11.33 6.68
CA GLU A 129 -21.33 12.39 6.83
C GLU A 129 -22.66 12.01 6.17
N THR A 130 -22.64 10.99 5.31
CA THR A 130 -23.78 10.51 4.53
C THR A 130 -24.48 9.31 5.18
N GLY A 131 -24.03 8.89 6.36
CA GLY A 131 -24.53 7.69 7.04
C GLY A 131 -24.11 6.37 6.38
N ALA A 132 -23.12 6.40 5.48
CA ALA A 132 -22.59 5.20 4.83
C ALA A 132 -22.07 4.22 5.89
N GLU A 133 -22.30 2.92 5.69
CA GLU A 133 -21.86 1.93 6.66
C GLU A 133 -20.33 1.89 6.75
N VAL A 134 -19.82 2.10 7.96
CA VAL A 134 -18.39 2.13 8.25
C VAL A 134 -17.98 0.84 8.94
N ARG A 135 -17.26 -0.02 8.22
CA ARG A 135 -16.51 -1.13 8.84
C ARG A 135 -15.14 -0.62 9.27
N TYR A 136 -14.92 -0.52 10.57
CA TYR A 136 -13.63 -0.17 11.14
C TYR A 136 -13.00 -1.35 11.86
N ASP A 137 -11.78 -1.70 11.44
CA ASP A 137 -10.93 -2.63 12.18
C ASP A 137 -9.98 -1.83 13.07
N SER A 138 -10.26 -1.81 14.37
CA SER A 138 -9.48 -1.06 15.36
C SER A 138 -8.18 -1.74 15.77
N ARG A 139 -7.88 -2.94 15.23
CA ARG A 139 -6.63 -3.65 15.51
C ARG A 139 -5.44 -2.86 14.97
N ARG A 140 -4.32 -2.97 15.67
CA ARG A 140 -3.04 -2.40 15.23
C ARG A 140 -2.70 -2.93 13.82
N PRO A 141 -2.33 -2.11 12.83
CA PRO A 141 -1.98 -2.64 11.52
C PRO A 141 -0.84 -3.67 11.57
N ASN A 142 -0.89 -4.69 10.70
CA ASN A 142 0.17 -5.68 10.59
C ASN A 142 0.93 -5.48 9.28
N CYS A 143 2.10 -4.87 9.39
CA CYS A 143 2.98 -4.54 8.27
C CYS A 143 3.86 -5.72 7.80
N ASN A 144 3.65 -6.92 8.32
CA ASN A 144 4.45 -8.08 7.95
C ASN A 144 4.21 -8.50 6.49
N LEU A 145 5.28 -8.76 5.73
CA LEU A 145 5.24 -9.14 4.33
C LEU A 145 4.22 -10.26 4.03
N ILE A 146 4.20 -11.31 4.84
CA ILE A 146 3.29 -12.45 4.62
C ILE A 146 1.83 -12.03 4.76
N ARG A 147 1.53 -11.10 5.67
CA ARG A 147 0.18 -10.57 5.83
C ARG A 147 -0.25 -9.73 4.61
N LEU A 148 0.68 -8.96 4.05
CA LEU A 148 0.43 -8.06 2.91
C LEU A 148 0.14 -8.80 1.59
N PHE A 149 0.41 -10.11 1.50
CA PHE A 149 -0.10 -10.92 0.37
C PHE A 149 -1.62 -11.10 0.40
N TYR A 150 -2.24 -10.94 1.58
CA TYR A 150 -3.66 -11.22 1.84
C TYR A 150 -4.43 -10.01 2.40
N ALA A 151 -3.76 -8.87 2.57
CA ALA A 151 -4.35 -7.62 3.05
C ALA A 151 -3.83 -6.44 2.23
N SER A 152 -4.58 -5.35 2.28
CA SER A 152 -4.09 -4.05 1.82
C SER A 152 -3.55 -3.22 2.98
N MET A 153 -2.72 -2.25 2.64
CA MET A 153 -2.28 -1.17 3.51
C MET A 153 -2.63 0.14 2.80
N MET A 154 -3.45 0.95 3.46
CA MET A 154 -4.06 2.11 2.81
C MET A 154 -3.02 3.16 2.41
N GLY A 155 -3.08 3.61 1.16
CA GLY A 155 -2.15 4.60 0.59
C GLY A 155 -2.05 5.88 1.40
N HIS A 156 -3.17 6.49 1.79
CA HIS A 156 -3.21 7.74 2.59
C HIS A 156 -2.49 7.67 3.95
N CYS A 157 -2.21 6.46 4.44
CA CYS A 157 -1.46 6.26 5.68
C CYS A 157 0.06 6.18 5.47
N GLN A 158 0.54 6.07 4.22
CA GLN A 158 1.92 5.80 3.88
C GLN A 158 2.76 7.09 3.74
N MET A 159 3.93 7.07 4.36
CA MET A 159 5.05 7.95 4.05
C MET A 159 6.23 7.07 3.67
N LEU A 160 6.80 7.27 2.48
CA LEU A 160 7.89 6.45 1.95
C LEU A 160 9.12 7.29 1.62
N ARG A 161 10.29 6.68 1.73
CA ARG A 161 11.54 7.23 1.16
C ARG A 161 11.44 7.20 -0.36
N ARG A 162 11.83 8.29 -1.01
CA ARG A 162 11.75 8.38 -2.48
C ARG A 162 12.53 7.24 -3.17
N GLU A 163 13.64 6.80 -2.59
CA GLU A 163 14.47 5.69 -3.07
C GLU A 163 13.73 4.35 -3.11
N LEU A 164 12.61 4.19 -2.38
CA LEU A 164 11.78 2.98 -2.50
C LEU A 164 11.22 2.82 -3.92
N LEU A 165 11.05 3.91 -4.67
CA LEU A 165 10.58 3.86 -6.06
C LEU A 165 11.58 3.17 -7.00
N ASP A 166 12.87 3.11 -6.65
CA ASP A 166 13.92 2.51 -7.48
C ASP A 166 13.82 0.97 -7.54
N VAL A 167 13.13 0.37 -6.57
CA VAL A 167 12.85 -1.07 -6.54
C VAL A 167 11.43 -1.41 -7.01
N ILE A 168 10.64 -0.42 -7.42
CA ILE A 168 9.30 -0.62 -7.97
C ILE A 168 9.38 -0.53 -9.51
N PRO A 169 9.01 -1.62 -10.23
CA PRO A 169 9.04 -1.61 -11.69
C PRO A 169 8.09 -0.56 -12.25
N THR A 170 8.33 -0.15 -13.48
CA THR A 170 7.30 0.49 -14.32
C THR A 170 6.28 -0.56 -14.79
N GLU A 171 5.14 -0.10 -15.30
CA GLU A 171 4.13 -1.00 -15.86
C GLU A 171 4.64 -1.73 -17.11
N GLU A 172 5.51 -1.11 -17.89
CA GLU A 172 6.15 -1.74 -19.06
C GLU A 172 7.07 -2.89 -18.63
N GLU A 173 7.83 -2.70 -17.55
CA GLU A 173 8.73 -3.72 -17.00
C GLU A 173 8.00 -4.89 -16.34
N CYS A 174 6.87 -4.62 -15.66
CA CYS A 174 6.11 -5.66 -14.95
C CYS A 174 4.59 -5.43 -15.07
N PRO A 175 3.97 -5.69 -16.23
CA PRO A 175 2.57 -5.36 -16.45
C PRO A 175 1.60 -6.17 -15.57
N GLU A 176 1.95 -7.42 -15.24
CA GLU A 176 1.08 -8.29 -14.45
C GLU A 176 0.86 -7.80 -13.01
N ILE A 177 1.85 -7.16 -12.38
CA ILE A 177 1.64 -6.62 -11.03
C ILE A 177 0.67 -5.43 -11.05
N TYR A 178 0.81 -4.55 -12.05
CA TYR A 178 -0.03 -3.38 -12.25
C TYR A 178 -1.49 -3.72 -12.57
N ARG A 179 -1.73 -4.80 -13.32
CA ARG A 179 -3.08 -5.31 -13.58
C ARG A 179 -3.79 -5.81 -12.33
N ARG A 180 -3.04 -6.32 -11.35
CA ARG A 180 -3.60 -7.18 -10.29
C ARG A 180 -3.56 -6.57 -8.90
N THR A 181 -2.77 -5.52 -8.71
CA THR A 181 -2.42 -4.97 -7.41
C THR A 181 -2.48 -3.45 -7.48
N CYS A 182 -2.94 -2.80 -6.41
CA CYS A 182 -2.93 -1.35 -6.31
C CYS A 182 -1.55 -0.84 -5.89
N TYR A 183 -1.23 0.41 -6.21
CA TYR A 183 0.06 1.05 -5.93
C TYR A 183 0.43 0.98 -4.44
N ASP A 184 -0.54 1.17 -3.55
CA ASP A 184 -0.37 1.16 -2.10
C ASP A 184 0.05 -0.22 -1.57
N VAL A 185 -0.49 -1.30 -2.14
CA VAL A 185 -0.06 -2.67 -1.85
C VAL A 185 1.32 -2.93 -2.45
N MET A 186 1.64 -2.39 -3.63
CA MET A 186 2.96 -2.53 -4.24
C MET A 186 4.05 -1.86 -3.41
N THR A 187 3.86 -0.60 -3.02
CA THR A 187 4.81 0.15 -2.16
C THR A 187 4.99 -0.51 -0.81
N ALA A 188 3.89 -0.91 -0.14
CA ALA A 188 3.96 -1.61 1.14
C ALA A 188 4.64 -2.98 1.01
N THR A 189 4.37 -3.73 -0.06
CA THR A 189 5.01 -5.04 -0.28
C THR A 189 6.51 -4.87 -0.55
N ALA A 190 6.93 -3.86 -1.31
CA ALA A 190 8.35 -3.57 -1.53
C ALA A 190 9.07 -3.21 -0.22
N ALA A 191 8.51 -2.29 0.58
CA ALA A 191 9.11 -1.92 1.86
C ALA A 191 9.15 -3.09 2.86
N ALA A 192 8.10 -3.92 2.90
CA ALA A 192 8.07 -5.12 3.74
C ALA A 192 9.02 -6.22 3.28
N ALA A 193 9.30 -6.32 1.97
CA ALA A 193 10.29 -7.26 1.43
C ALA A 193 11.71 -6.94 1.91
N LEU A 194 11.98 -5.66 2.14
CA LEU A 194 13.21 -5.14 2.72
C LEU A 194 13.19 -5.15 4.26
N ASP A 195 12.14 -5.67 4.90
CA ASP A 195 11.89 -5.61 6.35
C ASP A 195 11.99 -4.19 6.92
N SER A 196 11.49 -3.21 6.15
CA SER A 196 11.78 -1.80 6.36
C SER A 196 10.52 -0.95 6.44
N ILE A 197 9.55 -1.41 7.24
CA ILE A 197 8.35 -0.66 7.59
C ILE A 197 8.33 -0.41 9.10
N VAL A 198 8.19 0.86 9.48
CA VAL A 198 7.84 1.25 10.84
C VAL A 198 6.36 1.64 10.92
N LEU A 199 5.67 1.10 11.92
CA LEU A 199 4.29 1.48 12.23
C LEU A 199 4.30 2.51 13.35
N LEU A 200 3.90 3.74 13.02
CA LEU A 200 3.51 4.76 13.98
C LEU A 200 2.07 4.47 14.41
N ASP A 201 1.90 3.87 15.59
CA ASP A 201 0.58 3.47 16.13
C ASP A 201 -0.20 4.67 16.68
N LYS A 202 -0.43 5.67 15.81
CA LYS A 202 -1.20 6.88 16.07
C LYS A 202 -2.15 7.15 14.91
N VAL A 203 -3.35 7.59 15.25
CA VAL A 203 -4.34 8.04 14.27
C VAL A 203 -3.92 9.42 13.79
N LEU A 204 -3.60 9.55 12.50
CA LEU A 204 -3.15 10.80 11.88
C LEU A 204 -3.95 11.17 10.64
N VAL A 205 -4.90 10.31 10.24
CA VAL A 205 -5.83 10.58 9.14
C VAL A 205 -7.24 10.21 9.55
N ARG A 206 -8.20 11.08 9.25
CA ARG A 206 -9.61 10.73 9.23
C ARG A 206 -9.96 10.35 7.80
N GLN A 207 -10.33 9.09 7.59
CA GLN A 207 -10.65 8.57 6.27
C GLN A 207 -12.12 8.78 5.96
N ARG A 208 -12.46 9.46 4.87
CA ARG A 208 -13.87 9.69 4.56
C ARG A 208 -14.49 8.50 3.85
N ARG A 209 -15.71 8.12 4.23
CA ARG A 209 -16.47 7.00 3.63
C ARG A 209 -17.80 7.48 3.08
N TYR A 210 -18.00 7.21 1.80
CA TYR A 210 -19.21 7.48 1.02
C TYR A 210 -19.34 6.44 -0.11
N ALA A 211 -20.53 6.28 -0.70
CA ALA A 211 -20.86 5.16 -1.58
C ALA A 211 -20.09 5.19 -2.92
N GLU A 212 -19.78 6.39 -3.41
CA GLU A 212 -19.09 6.64 -4.68
C GLU A 212 -17.56 6.60 -4.54
N ALA A 213 -17.03 6.37 -3.33
CA ALA A 213 -15.60 6.24 -3.11
C ALA A 213 -15.07 5.00 -3.82
N ALA A 214 -13.90 5.10 -4.45
CA ALA A 214 -13.31 4.01 -5.23
C ALA A 214 -13.07 2.71 -4.42
N THR A 215 -12.94 2.84 -3.10
CA THR A 215 -12.72 1.73 -2.16
C THR A 215 -13.96 1.35 -1.37
N TYR A 216 -15.14 1.88 -1.71
CA TYR A 216 -16.39 1.48 -1.06
C TYR A 216 -16.80 0.09 -1.53
N VAL A 217 -16.94 -0.84 -0.59
CA VAL A 217 -17.40 -2.20 -0.83
C VAL A 217 -18.59 -2.45 0.07
N GLY A 218 -19.72 -2.83 -0.52
CA GLY A 218 -20.93 -3.18 0.23
C GLY A 218 -20.70 -4.36 1.19
N VAL A 219 -21.63 -4.52 2.13
CA VAL A 219 -21.60 -5.60 3.13
C VAL A 219 -21.74 -6.96 2.46
N ASP A 220 -20.67 -7.75 2.49
CA ASP A 220 -20.76 -9.19 2.29
C ASP A 220 -21.04 -9.85 3.65
N ALA A 221 -22.26 -10.38 3.81
CA ALA A 221 -22.70 -11.06 5.03
C ALA A 221 -21.91 -12.37 5.28
N HIS A 222 -21.42 -13.03 4.24
CA HIS A 222 -20.61 -14.25 4.35
C HIS A 222 -19.16 -13.97 4.77
N ARG A 223 -18.71 -12.71 4.73
CA ARG A 223 -17.42 -12.28 5.28
C ARG A 223 -17.48 -11.88 6.75
N VAL A 224 -18.68 -11.87 7.34
CA VAL A 224 -18.85 -11.69 8.78
C VAL A 224 -18.32 -12.94 9.50
N ARG A 225 -17.64 -12.76 10.63
CA ARG A 225 -17.06 -13.90 11.36
C ARG A 225 -18.15 -14.67 12.11
N SER A 226 -18.54 -15.82 11.58
CA SER A 226 -19.39 -16.81 12.26
C SER A 226 -18.96 -18.23 11.86
N ALA A 227 -19.34 -19.23 12.67
CA ALA A 227 -19.05 -20.63 12.36
C ALA A 227 -19.75 -21.06 11.05
N ASP A 228 -21.00 -20.64 10.85
CA ASP A 228 -21.78 -20.94 9.65
C ASP A 228 -21.14 -20.36 8.38
N ASN A 229 -20.63 -19.12 8.47
CA ASN A 229 -19.90 -18.51 7.37
C ASN A 229 -18.59 -19.24 7.05
N ALA A 230 -17.87 -19.70 8.08
CA ALA A 230 -16.66 -20.50 7.87
C ALA A 230 -16.98 -21.83 7.16
N ALA A 231 -18.03 -22.52 7.58
CA ALA A 231 -18.50 -23.75 6.93
C ALA A 231 -18.90 -23.50 5.47
N TYR A 232 -19.65 -22.43 5.22
CA TYR A 232 -20.03 -22.03 3.87
C TYR A 232 -18.83 -21.72 2.99
N MET A 233 -17.86 -20.92 3.47
CA MET A 233 -16.64 -20.59 2.71
C MET A 233 -15.83 -21.83 2.37
N VAL A 234 -15.75 -22.80 3.29
CA VAL A 234 -15.08 -24.09 3.06
C VAL A 234 -15.83 -24.91 2.00
N TRP A 235 -17.15 -25.05 2.12
CA TRP A 235 -17.99 -25.72 1.11
C TRP A 235 -17.85 -25.09 -0.27
N TYR A 236 -17.98 -23.76 -0.35
CA TYR A 236 -17.80 -23.00 -1.59
C TYR A 236 -16.43 -23.25 -2.18
N GLY A 237 -15.40 -23.19 -1.33
CA GLY A 237 -14.02 -23.38 -1.72
C GLY A 237 -13.75 -24.74 -2.33
N MET A 238 -14.28 -25.82 -1.73
CA MET A 238 -14.20 -27.16 -2.29
C MET A 238 -14.92 -27.26 -3.64
N ARG A 239 -16.14 -26.71 -3.75
CA ARG A 239 -16.96 -26.80 -4.97
C ARG A 239 -16.39 -25.99 -6.14
N ASN A 240 -15.73 -24.87 -5.87
CA ASN A 240 -15.27 -23.92 -6.89
C ASN A 240 -13.74 -23.88 -7.04
N TYR A 241 -13.01 -24.79 -6.40
CA TYR A 241 -11.54 -24.77 -6.35
C TYR A 241 -10.92 -24.70 -7.75
N SER A 242 -11.29 -25.62 -8.65
CA SER A 242 -10.74 -25.70 -10.01
C SER A 242 -11.06 -24.47 -10.87
N LYS A 243 -12.17 -23.79 -10.59
CA LYS A 243 -12.62 -22.59 -11.29
C LYS A 243 -11.84 -21.34 -10.85
N VAL A 244 -11.65 -21.16 -9.54
CA VAL A 244 -11.07 -19.92 -8.98
C VAL A 244 -9.55 -20.01 -8.83
N LYS A 245 -9.01 -21.17 -8.46
CA LYS A 245 -7.59 -21.33 -8.14
C LYS A 245 -6.65 -20.91 -9.28
N PRO A 246 -6.93 -21.14 -10.58
CA PRO A 246 -6.07 -20.62 -11.66
C PRO A 246 -5.92 -19.10 -11.65
N TRP A 247 -7.02 -18.36 -11.40
CA TRP A 247 -7.00 -16.90 -11.29
C TRP A 247 -6.21 -16.42 -10.08
N MET A 248 -6.37 -17.12 -8.94
CA MET A 248 -5.56 -16.86 -7.76
C MET A 248 -4.09 -17.15 -7.98
N ASN A 249 -3.75 -18.24 -8.67
CA ASN A 249 -2.36 -18.58 -8.98
C ASN A 249 -1.71 -17.47 -9.83
N ALA A 250 -2.41 -16.93 -10.82
CA ALA A 250 -1.92 -15.79 -11.58
C ALA A 250 -1.74 -14.53 -10.70
N HIS A 251 -2.67 -14.29 -9.76
CA HIS A 251 -2.59 -13.21 -8.78
C HIS A 251 -1.40 -13.32 -7.82
N PHE A 252 -1.10 -14.52 -7.31
CA PHE A 252 0.05 -14.75 -6.45
C PHE A 252 1.37 -14.86 -7.24
N ALA A 253 1.34 -15.34 -8.48
CA ALA A 253 2.50 -15.37 -9.36
C ALA A 253 2.99 -13.95 -9.67
N ALA A 254 2.09 -13.02 -9.99
CA ALA A 254 2.46 -11.61 -10.19
C ALA A 254 3.16 -11.00 -8.95
N ARG A 255 2.69 -11.30 -7.73
CA ARG A 255 3.36 -10.88 -6.50
C ARG A 255 4.72 -11.56 -6.30
N ARG A 256 4.83 -12.84 -6.62
CA ARG A 256 6.10 -13.58 -6.55
C ARG A 256 7.13 -12.94 -7.48
N ASP A 257 6.73 -12.67 -8.71
CA ASP A 257 7.60 -12.10 -9.74
C ASP A 257 8.00 -10.66 -9.37
N PHE A 258 7.09 -9.91 -8.75
CA PHE A 258 7.39 -8.61 -8.14
C PHE A 258 8.40 -8.71 -6.99
N LEU A 259 8.32 -9.70 -6.09
CA LEU A 259 9.35 -9.87 -5.05
C LEU A 259 10.73 -10.19 -5.64
N LEU A 260 10.78 -11.04 -6.66
CA LEU A 260 12.01 -11.33 -7.37
C LEU A 260 12.58 -10.08 -8.08
N TRP A 261 11.70 -9.19 -8.55
CA TRP A 261 12.10 -7.89 -9.07
C TRP A 261 12.74 -7.02 -7.98
N VAL A 262 12.06 -6.87 -6.84
CA VAL A 262 12.56 -6.10 -5.69
C VAL A 262 13.93 -6.60 -5.26
N GLU A 263 14.12 -7.92 -5.13
CA GLU A 263 15.44 -8.50 -4.81
C GLU A 263 16.53 -8.13 -5.82
N ARG A 264 16.23 -8.27 -7.12
CA ARG A 264 17.22 -7.92 -8.16
C ARG A 264 17.57 -6.44 -8.11
N LYS A 265 16.56 -5.57 -8.02
CA LYS A 265 16.78 -4.12 -8.02
C LYS A 265 17.40 -3.62 -6.72
N SER A 266 17.05 -4.17 -5.56
CA SER A 266 17.69 -3.77 -4.30
C SER A 266 19.19 -4.10 -4.30
N LYS A 267 19.59 -5.20 -4.94
CA LYS A 267 21.02 -5.55 -5.10
C LYS A 267 21.76 -4.56 -6.01
N THR A 268 21.12 -4.02 -7.05
CA THR A 268 21.74 -3.10 -8.02
C THR A 268 21.63 -1.62 -7.63
N ALA A 269 20.46 -1.15 -7.23
CA ALA A 269 20.20 0.26 -6.91
C ALA A 269 21.01 0.74 -5.71
N PHE A 270 21.22 -0.15 -4.73
CA PHE A 270 21.92 0.21 -3.50
C PHE A 270 23.44 0.05 -3.62
N SER A 271 23.94 -0.81 -4.51
CA SER A 271 25.38 -0.88 -4.82
C SER A 271 25.88 0.32 -5.64
N VAL A 272 25.02 0.91 -6.49
CA VAL A 272 25.34 2.19 -7.17
C VAL A 272 25.35 3.35 -6.18
N SER A 273 24.41 3.39 -5.24
CA SER A 273 24.37 4.43 -4.19
C SER A 273 25.61 4.38 -3.29
N GLU A 274 26.08 3.19 -2.92
CA GLU A 274 27.35 3.03 -2.18
C GLU A 274 28.57 3.50 -2.97
N ALA A 275 28.62 3.28 -4.30
CA ALA A 275 29.72 3.73 -5.14
C ALA A 275 29.75 5.26 -5.29
N VAL A 276 28.58 5.87 -5.54
CA VAL A 276 28.45 7.35 -5.67
C VAL A 276 28.78 8.06 -4.35
N LEU A 277 28.40 7.47 -3.20
CA LEU A 277 28.75 8.02 -1.89
C LEU A 277 30.25 7.94 -1.58
N ARG A 278 30.95 6.92 -2.09
CA ARG A 278 32.41 6.80 -1.96
C ARG A 278 33.17 7.82 -2.81
N ASP A 279 32.64 8.21 -3.97
CA ASP A 279 33.26 9.22 -4.84
C ASP A 279 33.03 10.66 -4.35
N SER A 280 32.03 10.89 -3.48
CA SER A 280 31.73 12.21 -2.90
C SER A 280 32.46 12.48 -1.56
N GLU A 281 33.79 12.51 -1.56
CA GLU A 281 34.63 12.70 -0.35
C GLU A 281 34.61 14.11 0.28
N HIS A 282 33.48 14.86 0.28
CA HIS A 282 33.41 16.18 0.95
C HIS A 282 32.15 16.44 1.81
N SER A 283 31.43 15.41 2.28
CA SER A 283 30.37 15.60 3.27
C SER A 283 30.47 14.63 4.46
N PRO A 284 30.70 15.09 5.70
CA PRO A 284 31.04 14.24 6.85
C PRO A 284 29.81 13.58 7.53
N SER A 285 28.75 13.21 6.81
CA SER A 285 27.57 12.56 7.43
C SER A 285 27.00 11.31 6.72
N SER A 286 27.56 10.88 5.59
CA SER A 286 26.98 9.78 4.80
C SER A 286 27.56 8.39 5.06
N LYS A 287 28.51 8.24 6.01
CA LYS A 287 29.35 7.03 6.12
C LYS A 287 28.67 5.74 6.63
N ASP A 288 27.42 5.75 7.11
CA ASP A 288 26.82 4.56 7.75
C ASP A 288 25.35 4.26 7.36
N THR A 289 24.86 4.71 6.19
CA THR A 289 23.48 4.34 5.78
C THR A 289 23.49 3.04 4.98
N VAL A 290 23.56 1.90 5.69
CA VAL A 290 23.35 0.59 5.06
C VAL A 290 21.88 0.50 4.63
N LEU A 291 21.64 0.52 3.31
CA LEU A 291 20.28 0.39 2.78
C LEU A 291 19.76 -1.04 3.04
N PRO A 292 18.49 -1.18 3.46
CA PRO A 292 17.92 -2.47 3.81
C PRO A 292 17.87 -3.38 2.58
N THR A 293 18.16 -4.67 2.78
CA THR A 293 18.24 -5.66 1.69
C THR A 293 17.18 -6.76 1.84
N THR A 294 16.94 -7.49 0.76
CA THR A 294 16.09 -8.70 0.78
C THR A 294 16.78 -9.92 1.41
N ASP A 295 18.01 -9.79 1.91
CA ASP A 295 18.71 -10.86 2.63
C ASP A 295 18.20 -10.96 4.07
N ASN A 296 16.94 -11.34 4.20
CA ASN A 296 16.27 -11.47 5.47
C ASN A 296 15.32 -12.68 5.47
N ALA A 297 15.03 -13.19 6.67
CA ALA A 297 14.16 -14.36 6.83
C ALA A 297 12.73 -14.08 6.36
N LEU A 298 12.26 -12.84 6.45
CA LEU A 298 10.90 -12.48 6.06
C LEU A 298 10.69 -12.64 4.55
N PHE A 299 11.63 -12.14 3.75
CA PHE A 299 11.67 -12.26 2.30
C PHE A 299 11.70 -13.73 1.85
N SER A 300 12.68 -14.50 2.33
CA SER A 300 12.85 -15.91 1.94
C SER A 300 11.63 -16.78 2.28
N ASN A 301 11.01 -16.54 3.44
CA ASN A 301 9.77 -17.22 3.82
C ASN A 301 8.57 -16.74 2.99
N GLY A 302 8.47 -15.44 2.69
CA GLY A 302 7.43 -14.90 1.83
C GLY A 302 7.47 -15.49 0.41
N LEU A 303 8.66 -15.55 -0.18
CA LEU A 303 8.88 -16.16 -1.50
C LEU A 303 8.53 -17.66 -1.49
N ARG A 304 8.93 -18.39 -0.43
CA ARG A 304 8.56 -19.81 -0.26
C ARG A 304 7.05 -20.01 -0.18
N LEU A 305 6.34 -19.16 0.56
CA LEU A 305 4.88 -19.20 0.65
C LEU A 305 4.22 -18.95 -0.72
N LEU A 306 4.65 -17.95 -1.47
CA LEU A 306 4.11 -17.68 -2.81
C LEU A 306 4.42 -18.80 -3.81
N ASN A 307 5.58 -19.45 -3.69
CA ASN A 307 5.90 -20.65 -4.47
C ASN A 307 4.96 -21.82 -4.16
N TYR A 308 4.55 -22.00 -2.90
CA TYR A 308 3.55 -23.01 -2.55
C TYR A 308 2.14 -22.62 -2.99
N GLU A 309 1.77 -21.33 -2.91
CA GLU A 309 0.49 -20.84 -3.42
C GLU A 309 0.30 -21.10 -4.91
N THR A 310 1.36 -20.89 -5.69
CA THR A 310 1.36 -21.01 -7.16
C THR A 310 1.66 -22.44 -7.63
N GLY A 311 2.26 -23.26 -6.76
CA GLY A 311 2.62 -24.64 -7.03
C GLY A 311 1.42 -25.58 -7.17
N ARG A 312 1.67 -26.78 -7.72
CA ARG A 312 0.68 -27.86 -7.89
C ARG A 312 1.13 -29.13 -7.18
N GLY A 313 0.18 -30.02 -6.91
CA GLY A 313 0.43 -31.33 -6.31
C GLY A 313 0.60 -31.30 -4.79
N LEU A 314 0.79 -32.49 -4.21
CA LEU A 314 0.80 -32.71 -2.75
C LEU A 314 1.91 -31.93 -2.04
N LYS A 315 3.11 -31.84 -2.64
CA LYS A 315 4.23 -31.09 -2.06
C LYS A 315 3.88 -29.61 -1.88
N ALA A 316 3.24 -28.99 -2.87
CA ALA A 316 2.82 -27.60 -2.79
C ALA A 316 1.72 -27.41 -1.74
N PHE A 317 0.72 -28.31 -1.73
CA PHE A 317 -0.39 -28.26 -0.78
C PHE A 317 0.08 -28.38 0.67
N PHE A 318 0.86 -29.41 1.01
CA PHE A 318 1.37 -29.59 2.38
C PHE A 318 2.40 -28.51 2.77
N GLY A 319 3.18 -28.02 1.80
CA GLY A 319 4.05 -26.86 2.01
C GLY A 319 3.27 -25.60 2.38
N LEU A 320 2.18 -25.32 1.66
CA LEU A 320 1.28 -24.20 1.93
C LEU A 320 0.61 -24.32 3.30
N LEU A 321 0.08 -25.50 3.61
CA LEU A 321 -0.53 -25.81 4.90
C LEU A 321 0.44 -25.56 6.06
N ARG A 322 1.70 -26.03 5.93
CA ARG A 322 2.75 -25.80 6.91
C ARG A 322 3.05 -24.31 7.08
N MET A 323 3.07 -23.53 6.00
CA MET A 323 3.27 -22.08 6.06
C MET A 323 2.10 -21.38 6.76
N TYR A 324 0.85 -21.74 6.44
CA TYR A 324 -0.32 -21.17 7.10
C TYR A 324 -0.33 -21.47 8.59
N VAL A 325 -0.03 -22.71 8.99
CA VAL A 325 0.07 -23.06 10.42
C VAL A 325 1.18 -22.25 11.08
N ARG A 326 2.38 -22.20 10.48
CA ARG A 326 3.53 -21.45 11.03
C ARG A 326 3.21 -19.96 11.22
N TYR A 327 2.52 -19.34 10.25
CA TYR A 327 2.26 -17.90 10.23
C TYR A 327 0.81 -17.52 10.61
N ARG A 328 0.02 -18.43 11.20
CA ARG A 328 -1.41 -18.23 11.51
C ARG A 328 -1.72 -16.92 12.23
N HIS A 329 -0.93 -16.60 13.25
CA HIS A 329 -1.08 -15.37 14.05
C HIS A 329 -0.69 -14.09 13.29
N ARG A 330 0.11 -14.22 12.22
CA ARG A 330 0.43 -13.11 11.31
C ARG A 330 -0.60 -12.97 10.19
N ILE A 331 -1.07 -14.08 9.62
CA ILE A 331 -2.00 -14.11 8.47
C ILE A 331 -3.41 -13.69 8.90
N PHE A 332 -3.96 -14.30 9.95
CA PHE A 332 -5.32 -13.99 10.41
C PHE A 332 -5.35 -12.77 11.32
N TYR A 333 -4.22 -12.54 12.02
CA TYR A 333 -3.97 -11.36 12.84
C TYR A 333 -5.11 -11.07 13.84
N THR A 334 -5.67 -12.10 14.45
CA THR A 334 -6.84 -12.04 15.33
C THR A 334 -6.45 -12.19 16.80
N HIS A 335 -7.32 -11.76 17.72
CA HIS A 335 -7.22 -12.06 19.17
C HIS A 335 -7.63 -13.50 19.51
N GLU A 336 -7.57 -14.41 18.53
CA GLU A 336 -8.07 -15.77 18.68
C GLU A 336 -7.08 -16.63 19.47
N THR A 337 -7.61 -17.57 20.24
CA THR A 337 -6.81 -18.60 20.90
C THR A 337 -6.14 -19.49 19.86
N ASP A 338 -5.02 -20.10 20.23
CA ASP A 338 -4.23 -20.92 19.32
C ASP A 338 -5.00 -22.07 18.65
N PRO A 339 -5.91 -22.80 19.34
CA PRO A 339 -6.69 -23.87 18.71
C PRO A 339 -7.57 -23.37 17.56
N VAL A 340 -8.19 -22.19 17.72
CA VAL A 340 -9.04 -21.57 16.70
C VAL A 340 -8.20 -21.10 15.51
N ALA A 341 -7.08 -20.44 15.79
CA ALA A 341 -6.14 -19.99 14.76
C ALA A 341 -5.54 -21.17 13.97
N PHE A 342 -5.27 -22.28 14.65
CA PHE A 342 -4.79 -23.52 14.03
C PHE A 342 -5.83 -24.13 13.09
N LEU A 343 -7.07 -24.32 13.57
CA LEU A 343 -8.15 -24.85 12.74
C LEU A 343 -8.40 -23.97 11.51
N ARG A 344 -8.41 -22.65 11.69
CA ARG A 344 -8.52 -21.71 10.58
C ARG A 344 -7.36 -21.85 9.60
N ALA A 345 -6.12 -22.00 10.07
CA ALA A 345 -4.96 -22.22 9.21
C ALA A 345 -5.11 -23.48 8.35
N VAL A 346 -5.68 -24.55 8.93
CA VAL A 346 -5.90 -25.81 8.22
C VAL A 346 -6.98 -25.69 7.15
N LEU A 347 -8.05 -24.95 7.43
CA LEU A 347 -9.17 -24.73 6.50
C LEU A 347 -8.90 -23.64 5.47
N HIS A 348 -7.89 -22.79 5.71
CA HIS A 348 -7.62 -21.60 4.90
C HIS A 348 -7.44 -21.84 3.39
N PRO A 349 -6.76 -22.93 2.93
CA PRO A 349 -6.61 -23.18 1.49
C PRO A 349 -7.95 -23.23 0.74
N PHE A 350 -9.03 -23.66 1.40
CA PHE A 350 -10.37 -23.70 0.85
C PHE A 350 -11.12 -22.39 1.11
N MET A 351 -11.05 -21.85 2.33
CA MET A 351 -11.72 -20.59 2.67
C MET A 351 -11.28 -19.43 1.75
N GLN A 352 -9.99 -19.35 1.42
CA GLN A 352 -9.51 -18.24 0.59
C GLN A 352 -10.05 -18.30 -0.85
N ILE A 353 -10.45 -19.48 -1.35
CA ILE A 353 -11.10 -19.59 -2.67
C ILE A 353 -12.34 -18.69 -2.73
N TYR A 354 -13.14 -18.64 -1.66
CA TYR A 354 -14.27 -17.72 -1.58
C TYR A 354 -13.81 -16.26 -1.64
N ASN A 355 -12.79 -15.90 -0.86
CA ASN A 355 -12.29 -14.52 -0.79
C ASN A 355 -11.79 -14.00 -2.15
N TYR A 356 -11.28 -14.87 -3.01
CA TYR A 356 -10.76 -14.52 -4.34
C TYR A 356 -11.71 -14.87 -5.49
N SER A 357 -12.95 -15.24 -5.20
CA SER A 357 -13.98 -15.50 -6.21
C SER A 357 -14.20 -14.32 -7.16
N TYR A 358 -14.02 -13.08 -6.67
CA TYR A 358 -14.11 -11.84 -7.46
C TYR A 358 -13.05 -11.70 -8.56
N LEU A 359 -12.01 -12.54 -8.57
CA LEU A 359 -11.00 -12.55 -9.63
C LEU A 359 -11.51 -13.25 -10.89
N VAL A 360 -12.50 -14.13 -10.78
CA VAL A 360 -12.97 -14.95 -11.91
C VAL A 360 -13.65 -14.07 -12.94
N GLY A 361 -13.22 -14.18 -14.20
CA GLY A 361 -13.84 -13.48 -15.32
C GLY A 361 -13.48 -12.00 -15.44
N LYS A 362 -12.60 -11.47 -14.57
CA LYS A 362 -12.02 -10.15 -14.78
C LYS A 362 -11.01 -10.19 -15.93
N THR A 363 -11.38 -9.58 -17.06
CA THR A 363 -10.41 -9.12 -18.05
C THR A 363 -9.77 -7.84 -17.51
N TYR A 364 -8.50 -7.93 -17.11
CA TYR A 364 -7.71 -6.75 -16.79
C TYR A 364 -7.43 -6.03 -18.10
N ARG A 365 -8.19 -4.97 -18.40
CA ARG A 365 -7.91 -4.06 -19.52
C ARG A 365 -6.80 -3.10 -19.14
#